data_AF-A0AAD5HU49-F1
#
_entry.id   AF-A0AAD5HU49-F1
#
_cell.length_a   1.000
_cell.length_b   1.000
_cell.length_c   1.000
_cell.angle_alpha   90.00
_cell.angle_beta   90.00
_cell.angle_gamma   90.00
#
_symmetry.space_group_name_H-M   'P 1'
#
loop_
_entity.id
_entity.type
_entity.pdbx_description
1 polymer ?
#
loop_
_entity_poly.entity_id
_entity_poly.type
_entity_poly.pdbx_seq_one_letter_code
_entity_poly.pdbx_strand_id
1 'polypeptide(L)'
;MTGQPRSNAIEENAIGKGLGAFRSPFTTISAGRDMSSSSDALGQLSHEDLRNLTLLLLPSLQSLPVAGLLDSKSGRGTLRSDILKLISAAASADVDFDFDRVKPLLISALANEPDDTLIWDQVYDAD
;
A
#
# COMPACT_ATOMS: atom_id res chain seq x y z
N MET A 1 -16.94 -14.64 -18.11
CA MET A 1 -16.34 -13.30 -18.30
C MET A 1 -14.85 -13.47 -18.13
N THR A 2 -14.09 -13.48 -19.22
CA THR A 2 -12.64 -13.48 -19.19
C THR A 2 -12.21 -12.06 -18.83
N GLY A 3 -11.86 -11.83 -17.56
CA GLY A 3 -11.19 -10.60 -17.15
C GLY A 3 -9.86 -10.46 -17.90
N GLN A 4 -9.42 -9.22 -18.15
CA GLN A 4 -8.07 -8.98 -18.64
C GLN A 4 -7.04 -9.61 -17.68
N PRO A 5 -5.92 -10.16 -18.18
CA PRO A 5 -4.85 -10.67 -17.33
C PRO A 5 -4.39 -9.59 -16.36
N ARG A 6 -4.20 -9.93 -15.08
CA ARG A 6 -3.74 -9.02 -14.02
C ARG A 6 -2.51 -8.21 -14.45
N SER A 7 -1.55 -8.85 -15.12
CA SER A 7 -0.35 -8.19 -15.66
C SER A 7 -0.69 -7.04 -16.60
N ASN A 8 -1.66 -7.23 -17.51
CA ASN A 8 -2.05 -6.21 -18.48
C ASN A 8 -2.77 -5.04 -17.80
N ALA A 9 -3.62 -5.32 -16.82
CA ALA A 9 -4.32 -4.26 -16.08
C ALA A 9 -3.35 -3.38 -15.28
N ILE A 10 -2.29 -3.96 -14.72
CA ILE A 10 -1.23 -3.27 -13.99
C ILE A 10 -0.37 -2.45 -14.95
N GLU A 11 0.05 -3.03 -16.09
CA GLU A 11 0.86 -2.32 -17.09
C GLU A 11 0.11 -1.13 -17.72
N GLU A 12 -1.17 -1.31 -18.06
CA GLU A 12 -2.03 -0.25 -18.63
C GLU A 12 -2.34 0.87 -17.64
N ASN A 13 -2.17 0.63 -16.33
CA ASN A 13 -2.45 1.56 -15.25
C ASN A 13 -1.26 1.66 -14.28
N ALA A 14 -0.05 1.69 -14.84
CA ALA A 14 1.17 1.79 -14.04
C ALA A 14 1.04 2.91 -13.02
N ILE A 15 1.38 2.60 -11.77
CA ILE A 15 1.25 3.50 -10.62
C ILE A 15 2.07 4.77 -10.87
N GLY A 16 3.18 4.67 -11.62
CA GLY A 16 3.86 5.80 -12.27
C GLY A 16 4.13 6.97 -11.31
N LYS A 17 3.62 8.17 -11.64
CA LYS A 17 3.71 9.38 -10.79
C LYS A 17 2.66 9.44 -9.67
N GLY A 18 1.71 8.50 -9.62
CA GLY A 18 0.58 8.48 -8.68
C GLY A 18 0.99 8.37 -7.21
N LEU A 19 2.12 7.73 -6.92
CA LEU A 19 2.70 7.69 -5.56
C LEU A 19 3.60 8.89 -5.23
N GLY A 20 3.80 9.84 -6.16
CA GLY A 20 4.61 11.03 -5.90
C GLY A 20 4.11 11.84 -4.69
N ALA A 21 2.78 11.92 -4.51
CA ALA A 21 2.15 12.57 -3.37
C ALA A 21 2.36 11.81 -2.04
N PHE A 22 2.54 10.49 -2.09
CA PHE A 22 2.82 9.65 -0.92
C PHE A 22 4.30 9.71 -0.47
N ARG A 23 5.23 9.88 -1.41
CA ARG A 23 6.69 9.90 -1.11
C ARG A 23 7.14 11.16 -0.37
N SER A 24 6.45 12.29 -0.55
CA SER A 24 6.82 13.57 0.11
C SER A 24 6.56 13.58 1.63
N PRO A 25 5.46 13.02 2.16
CA PRO A 25 5.28 12.87 3.61
C PRO A 25 6.28 11.89 4.23
N PHE A 26 6.60 10.78 3.56
CA PHE A 26 7.58 9.82 4.08
C PHE A 26 9.00 10.40 4.17
N THR A 27 9.43 11.16 3.18
CA THR A 27 10.73 11.86 3.23
C THR A 27 10.81 12.82 4.41
N THR A 28 9.70 13.48 4.78
CA THR A 28 9.65 14.34 5.98
C THR A 28 9.75 13.53 7.27
N ILE A 29 9.07 12.39 7.37
CA ILE A 29 9.10 11.50 8.55
C ILE A 29 10.48 10.84 8.72
N SER A 30 11.18 10.57 7.60
CA SER A 30 12.51 9.93 7.60
C SER A 30 13.69 10.90 7.65
N ALA A 31 13.53 12.18 7.27
CA ALA A 31 14.60 13.18 7.22
C ALA A 31 15.28 13.48 8.57
N GLY A 32 14.71 13.03 9.70
CA GLY A 32 15.30 13.14 11.03
C GLY A 32 15.97 11.88 11.56
N ARG A 33 16.05 10.80 10.76
CA ARG A 33 16.59 9.51 11.19
C ARG A 33 17.71 9.06 10.26
N ASP A 34 18.91 8.83 10.79
CA ASP A 34 20.05 8.24 10.05
C ASP A 34 19.70 6.80 9.63
N MET A 35 19.11 6.65 8.44
CA MET A 35 18.57 5.37 7.97
C MET A 35 19.19 5.02 6.62
N SER A 36 19.96 3.94 6.57
CA SER A 36 20.63 3.48 5.33
C SER A 36 19.68 2.74 4.36
N SER A 37 18.52 2.29 4.84
CA SER A 37 17.50 1.57 4.04
C SER A 37 16.07 1.87 4.52
N SER A 38 15.08 1.78 3.62
CA SER A 38 13.65 1.98 3.97
C SER A 38 13.11 0.90 4.90
N SER A 39 13.67 -0.32 4.86
CA SER A 39 13.31 -1.44 5.72
C SER A 39 13.71 -1.21 7.18
N ASP A 40 14.96 -0.78 7.40
CA ASP A 40 15.46 -0.46 8.75
C ASP A 40 14.71 0.74 9.34
N ALA A 41 14.33 1.71 8.48
CA ALA A 41 13.53 2.85 8.88
C ALA A 41 12.15 2.49 9.40
N LEU A 42 11.44 1.62 8.68
CA LEU A 42 10.10 1.17 9.06
C LEU A 42 10.11 0.29 10.32
N GLY A 43 11.18 -0.47 10.56
CA GLY A 43 11.33 -1.28 11.78
C GLY A 43 11.42 -0.46 13.08
N GLN A 44 11.82 0.81 12.98
CA GLN A 44 11.95 1.73 14.13
C GLN A 44 10.77 2.69 14.27
N LEU A 45 9.76 2.60 13.41
CA LEU A 45 8.57 3.44 13.49
C LEU A 45 7.64 2.98 14.60
N SER A 46 6.98 3.94 15.26
CA SER A 46 5.92 3.63 16.21
C SER A 46 4.68 3.07 15.48
N HIS A 47 3.78 2.43 16.22
CA HIS A 47 2.48 2.01 15.66
C HIS A 47 1.69 3.20 15.09
N GLU A 48 1.81 4.38 15.71
CA GLU A 48 1.17 5.61 15.23
C GLU A 48 1.75 6.08 13.90
N ASP A 49 3.08 6.06 13.76
CA ASP A 49 3.77 6.40 12.50
C ASP A 49 3.37 5.42 11.38
N LEU A 50 3.34 4.11 11.66
CA LEU A 50 2.93 3.08 10.72
C LEU A 50 1.46 3.23 10.32
N ARG A 51 0.58 3.56 11.28
CA ARG A 51 -0.82 3.88 11.01
C ARG A 51 -0.95 5.07 10.08
N ASN A 52 -0.27 6.18 10.37
CA ASN A 52 -0.33 7.39 9.56
C ASN A 52 0.15 7.13 8.11
N LEU A 53 1.25 6.40 7.94
CA LEU A 53 1.74 6.01 6.62
C LEU A 53 0.77 5.09 5.88
N THR A 54 0.18 4.12 6.57
CA THR A 54 -0.81 3.18 6.01
C THR A 54 -2.05 3.93 5.54
N LEU A 55 -2.58 4.84 6.37
CA LEU A 55 -3.74 5.66 6.06
C LEU A 55 -3.48 6.73 5.00
N LEU A 56 -2.23 7.01 4.67
CA LEU A 56 -1.86 7.83 3.51
C LEU A 56 -1.74 6.98 2.22
N LEU A 57 -1.12 5.80 2.33
CA LEU A 57 -0.86 4.92 1.18
C LEU A 57 -2.14 4.28 0.65
N LEU A 58 -2.92 3.64 1.52
CA LEU A 58 -4.04 2.80 1.10
C LEU A 58 -5.13 3.59 0.34
N PRO A 59 -5.54 4.81 0.76
CA PRO A 59 -6.48 5.60 -0.04
C PRO A 59 -5.91 6.01 -1.40
N SER A 60 -4.60 6.26 -1.47
CA SER A 60 -3.92 6.56 -2.73
C SER A 60 -4.03 5.38 -3.69
N LEU A 61 -3.72 4.16 -3.22
CA LEU A 61 -3.86 2.93 -4.01
C LEU A 61 -5.33 2.64 -4.38
N GLN A 62 -6.25 2.85 -3.45
CA GLN A 62 -7.68 2.64 -3.67
C GLN A 62 -8.25 3.50 -4.80
N SER A 63 -7.76 4.74 -4.90
CA SER A 63 -8.21 5.73 -5.89
C SER A 63 -7.79 5.39 -7.32
N LEU A 64 -6.80 4.51 -7.49
CA LEU A 64 -6.32 4.11 -8.80
C LEU A 64 -7.38 3.29 -9.56
N PRO A 65 -7.51 3.44 -10.89
CA PRO A 65 -8.45 2.66 -11.69
C PRO A 65 -8.23 1.15 -11.55
N VAL A 66 -6.97 0.72 -11.53
CA VAL A 66 -6.58 -0.69 -11.43
C VAL A 66 -7.13 -1.39 -10.19
N ALA A 67 -7.30 -0.70 -9.06
CA ALA A 67 -7.90 -1.29 -7.87
C ALA A 67 -9.34 -1.76 -8.11
N GLY A 68 -10.08 -1.10 -9.01
CA GLY A 68 -11.43 -1.52 -9.41
C GLY A 68 -11.46 -2.59 -10.50
N LEU A 69 -10.33 -2.85 -11.17
CA LEU A 69 -10.19 -3.87 -12.21
C LEU A 69 -9.68 -5.20 -11.65
N LEU A 70 -8.92 -5.16 -10.56
CA LEU A 70 -8.37 -6.33 -9.89
C LEU A 70 -9.45 -7.03 -9.06
N ASP A 71 -9.49 -8.36 -9.14
CA ASP A 71 -10.42 -9.18 -8.36
C ASP A 71 -10.04 -9.17 -6.87
N SER A 72 -11.05 -9.25 -6.00
CA SER A 72 -10.84 -9.45 -4.57
C SER A 72 -10.08 -10.75 -4.28
N LYS A 73 -9.26 -10.76 -3.22
CA LYS A 73 -8.61 -11.99 -2.71
C LYS A 73 -9.62 -13.08 -2.38
N SER A 74 -10.79 -12.69 -1.90
CA SER A 74 -11.88 -13.58 -1.52
C SER A 74 -12.66 -14.15 -2.73
N GLY A 75 -12.34 -13.71 -3.96
CA GLY A 75 -13.08 -14.05 -5.17
C GLY A 75 -14.45 -13.36 -5.28
N ARG A 76 -14.79 -12.45 -4.36
CA ARG A 76 -16.04 -11.67 -4.38
C ARG A 76 -15.77 -10.17 -4.32
N GLY A 77 -16.10 -9.48 -5.41
CA GLY A 77 -15.90 -8.04 -5.53
C GLY A 77 -14.51 -7.72 -6.07
N THR A 78 -14.04 -6.50 -5.80
CA THR A 78 -12.80 -5.96 -6.36
C THR A 78 -11.78 -5.69 -5.26
N LEU A 79 -10.50 -5.62 -5.63
CA LEU A 79 -9.42 -5.25 -4.71
C LEU A 79 -9.66 -3.88 -4.06
N ARG A 80 -10.33 -2.94 -4.75
CA ARG A 80 -10.77 -1.66 -4.18
C ARG A 80 -11.62 -1.83 -2.92
N SER A 81 -12.51 -2.82 -2.91
CA SER A 81 -13.35 -3.14 -1.76
C SER A 81 -12.54 -3.74 -0.62
N ASP A 82 -11.53 -4.55 -0.92
CA ASP A 82 -10.62 -5.13 0.08
C ASP A 82 -9.74 -4.04 0.70
N ILE A 83 -9.17 -3.15 -0.11
CA ILE A 83 -8.44 -1.98 0.38
C ILE A 83 -9.32 -1.10 1.28
N LEU A 84 -10.63 -0.95 0.98
CA LEU A 84 -11.54 -0.20 1.86
C LEU A 84 -11.66 -0.82 3.25
N LYS A 85 -11.75 -2.16 3.31
CA LYS A 85 -11.80 -2.89 4.58
C LYS A 85 -10.48 -2.73 5.33
N LEU A 86 -9.35 -2.83 4.63
CA LEU A 86 -8.03 -2.64 5.20
C LEU A 86 -7.84 -1.22 5.77
N ILE A 87 -8.30 -0.18 5.06
CA ILE A 87 -8.33 1.21 5.57
C ILE A 87 -9.15 1.30 6.85
N SER A 88 -10.35 0.70 6.84
CA SER A 88 -11.26 0.73 7.99
C SER A 88 -10.65 0.02 9.21
N ALA A 89 -9.97 -1.10 8.99
CA ALA A 89 -9.28 -1.86 10.02
C ALA A 89 -8.09 -1.08 10.60
N ALA A 90 -7.24 -0.49 9.75
CA ALA A 90 -6.09 0.29 10.18
C ALA A 90 -6.47 1.59 10.90
N ALA A 91 -7.63 2.18 10.58
CA ALA A 91 -8.17 3.38 11.22
C ALA A 91 -8.87 3.11 12.55
N SER A 92 -9.22 1.85 12.85
CA SER A 92 -9.94 1.50 14.06
C SER A 92 -9.08 1.77 15.31
N ALA A 93 -9.66 2.47 16.28
CA ALA A 93 -9.05 2.67 17.60
C ALA A 93 -9.30 1.49 18.55
N ASP A 94 -10.36 0.71 18.29
CA ASP A 94 -10.85 -0.35 19.18
C ASP A 94 -10.27 -1.74 18.85
N VAL A 95 -9.63 -1.88 17.68
CA VAL A 95 -9.03 -3.14 17.21
C VAL A 95 -7.53 -2.93 17.07
N ASP A 96 -6.75 -3.82 17.70
CA ASP A 96 -5.30 -3.83 17.52
C ASP A 96 -4.99 -4.37 16.12
N PHE A 97 -4.66 -3.44 15.21
CA PHE A 97 -4.34 -3.77 13.83
C PHE A 97 -2.89 -4.22 13.74
N ASP A 98 -2.66 -5.39 13.17
CA ASP A 98 -1.32 -5.92 12.96
C ASP A 98 -0.60 -5.18 11.82
N PHE A 99 0.17 -4.16 12.19
CA PHE A 99 0.94 -3.36 11.23
C PHE A 99 2.12 -4.12 10.61
N ASP A 100 2.52 -5.28 11.15
CA ASP A 100 3.56 -6.09 10.51
C ASP A 100 3.11 -6.60 9.13
N ARG A 101 1.79 -6.79 8.94
CA ARG A 101 1.20 -7.20 7.66
C ARG A 101 1.32 -6.15 6.55
N VAL A 102 1.38 -4.86 6.90
CA VAL A 102 1.47 -3.76 5.92
C VAL A 102 2.89 -3.21 5.74
N LYS A 103 3.85 -3.60 6.59
CA LYS A 103 5.26 -3.20 6.44
C LYS A 103 5.84 -3.55 5.06
N PRO A 104 5.67 -4.77 4.51
CA PRO A 104 6.17 -5.10 3.16
C PRO A 104 5.60 -4.19 2.06
N LEU A 105 4.32 -3.83 2.17
CA LEU A 105 3.66 -2.90 1.26
C LEU A 105 4.27 -1.50 1.34
N LEU A 106 4.50 -0.99 2.56
CA LEU A 106 5.18 0.29 2.78
C LEU A 106 6.61 0.27 2.21
N ILE A 107 7.39 -0.79 2.44
CA ILE A 107 8.75 -0.95 1.88
C ILE A 107 8.71 -0.84 0.36
N SER A 108 7.80 -1.58 -0.28
CA SER A 108 7.68 -1.62 -1.75
C SER A 108 7.29 -0.27 -2.34
N ALA A 109 6.34 0.43 -1.70
CA ALA A 109 5.90 1.76 -2.13
C ALA A 109 6.98 2.85 -1.95
N LEU A 110 7.95 2.63 -1.07
CA LEU A 110 9.03 3.55 -0.74
C LEU A 110 10.35 3.25 -1.46
N ALA A 111 10.45 2.11 -2.14
CA ALA A 111 11.61 1.76 -2.96
C ALA A 111 11.92 2.86 -3.97
N ASN A 112 13.21 3.04 -4.32
CA ASN A 112 13.64 4.07 -5.28
C ASN A 112 12.92 3.89 -6.63
N GLU A 113 12.84 2.64 -7.07
CA GLU A 113 12.12 2.17 -8.24
C GLU A 113 11.05 1.17 -7.77
N PRO A 114 9.81 1.64 -7.49
CA PRO A 114 8.74 0.76 -7.05
C PRO A 114 8.30 -0.16 -8.19
N ASP A 115 8.20 -1.46 -7.90
CA ASP A 115 7.59 -2.44 -8.80
C ASP A 115 6.08 -2.47 -8.53
N ASP A 116 5.29 -2.02 -9.49
CA ASP A 116 3.83 -1.94 -9.39
C ASP A 116 3.20 -3.32 -9.13
N THR A 117 3.74 -4.38 -9.74
CA THR A 117 3.24 -5.75 -9.54
C THR A 117 3.46 -6.17 -8.11
N LEU A 118 4.66 -5.91 -7.60
CA LEU A 118 5.02 -6.20 -6.22
C LEU A 118 4.15 -5.41 -5.23
N ILE A 119 3.88 -4.13 -5.49
CA ILE A 119 2.98 -3.33 -4.63
C ILE A 119 1.60 -3.99 -4.55
N TRP A 120 1.02 -4.37 -5.69
CA TRP A 120 -0.29 -5.03 -5.68
C TRP A 120 -0.25 -6.40 -5.00
N ASP A 121 0.82 -7.18 -5.16
CA ASP A 121 1.01 -8.44 -4.41
C ASP A 121 1.00 -8.21 -2.90
N GLN A 122 1.72 -7.18 -2.43
CA GLN A 122 1.74 -6.85 -1.00
C GLN A 122 0.38 -6.36 -0.48
N VAL A 123 -0.46 -5.72 -1.32
CA VAL A 123 -1.85 -5.40 -0.94
C VAL A 123 -2.67 -6.68 -0.72
N TYR A 124 -2.49 -7.69 -1.57
CA TYR A 124 -3.16 -8.99 -1.39
C TYR A 124 -2.70 -9.71 -0.12
N ASP A 125 -1.42 -9.62 0.24
CA ASP A 125 -0.89 -10.28 1.44
C ASP A 125 -1.33 -9.58 2.74
N ALA A 126 -1.52 -8.25 2.68
CA ALA A 126 -1.96 -7.43 3.80
C ALA A 126 -3.44 -7.63 4.19
N ASP A 127 -4.31 -8.03 3.24
CA ASP A 127 -5.74 -8.34 3.47
C ASP A 127 -5.94 -9.69 4.18
#